data_AF-A0A2V7VI11-F1
#
_entry.id   AF-A0A2V7VI11-F1
#
_cell.length_a   1.000
_cell.length_b   1.000
_cell.length_c   1.000
_cell.angle_alpha   90.00
_cell.angle_beta   90.00
_cell.angle_gamma   90.00
#
_symmetry.space_group_name_H-M   'P 1'
#
loop_
_entity.id
_entity.type
_entity.pdbx_description
1 polymer ?
#
loop_
_entity_poly.entity_id
_entity_poly.type
_entity_poly.pdbx_seq_one_letter_code
_entity_poly.pdbx_strand_id
1 'polypeptide(L)'
;SGRDDPAAWSPRRLAVEGAARADGGRTSLVFGPESSGLTGDELARCHVRVRIPADAAQPSLNLAQAVLILAYEVRLSAEQAAPAESGPPRAAAGELEAALRELREGLVGIGYLNPANPDAILAELRFLIARAGPTPREAALLRGLARQLCWASGRIAGKDEENR
;
A
#
# COMPACT_ATOMS: atom_id res chain seq x y z
N SER A 1 13.04 -14.54 -3.90
CA SER A 1 12.30 -15.51 -4.74
C SER A 1 11.10 -14.80 -5.35
N GLY A 2 11.30 -14.23 -6.54
CA GLY A 2 10.37 -13.31 -7.19
C GLY A 2 9.42 -14.01 -8.15
N ARG A 3 8.40 -14.69 -7.62
CA ARG A 3 7.25 -15.09 -8.44
C ARG A 3 6.65 -13.84 -9.11
N ASP A 4 6.13 -14.04 -10.31
CA ASP A 4 5.27 -13.06 -10.98
C ASP A 4 4.22 -12.57 -9.98
N ASP A 5 4.38 -11.32 -9.57
CA ASP A 5 3.39 -10.63 -8.78
C ASP A 5 2.45 -9.96 -9.79
N PRO A 6 1.28 -10.55 -10.09
CA PRO A 6 0.36 -9.99 -11.07
C PRO A 6 -0.17 -8.60 -10.66
N ALA A 7 0.02 -8.20 -9.39
CA ALA A 7 -0.33 -6.87 -8.91
C ALA A 7 0.79 -5.83 -9.11
N ALA A 8 2.01 -6.23 -9.50
CA ALA A 8 3.10 -5.31 -9.75
C ALA A 8 2.86 -4.48 -11.01
N TRP A 9 3.21 -3.20 -10.96
CA TRP A 9 3.07 -2.30 -12.08
C TRP A 9 4.32 -2.29 -12.95
N SER A 10 4.15 -1.98 -14.22
CA SER A 10 5.26 -1.65 -15.11
C SER A 10 5.77 -0.22 -14.85
N PRO A 11 7.03 0.09 -15.23
CA PRO A 11 7.58 1.46 -15.18
C PRO A 11 6.69 2.50 -15.87
N ARG A 12 6.17 2.16 -17.05
CA ARG A 12 5.27 3.04 -17.80
C ARG A 12 3.96 3.30 -17.07
N ARG A 13 3.35 2.25 -16.50
CA ARG A 13 2.13 2.39 -15.72
C ARG A 13 2.34 3.26 -14.49
N LEU A 14 3.47 3.09 -13.79
CA LEU A 14 3.86 3.95 -12.67
C LEU A 14 3.97 5.41 -13.09
N ALA A 15 4.60 5.71 -14.22
CA ALA A 15 4.80 7.07 -14.67
C ALA A 15 3.46 7.80 -14.93
N VAL A 16 2.52 7.13 -15.60
CA VAL A 16 1.20 7.70 -15.93
C VAL A 16 0.28 7.74 -14.70
N GLU A 17 0.08 6.60 -14.05
CA GLU A 17 -0.91 6.49 -12.97
C GLU A 17 -0.38 6.97 -11.62
N GLY A 18 0.93 6.92 -11.38
CA GLY A 18 1.56 7.38 -10.14
C GLY A 18 1.45 8.89 -9.98
N ALA A 19 1.67 9.65 -11.05
CA ALA A 19 1.49 11.10 -11.07
C ALA A 19 0.03 11.49 -10.81
N ALA A 20 -0.93 10.82 -11.46
CA ALA A 20 -2.36 11.06 -11.22
C ALA A 20 -2.78 10.73 -9.79
N ARG A 21 -2.21 9.67 -9.18
CA ARG A 21 -2.48 9.31 -7.77
C ARG A 21 -1.90 10.30 -6.76
N ALA A 22 -0.89 11.08 -7.15
CA ALA A 22 -0.29 12.07 -6.27
C ALA A 22 -1.24 13.23 -5.98
N ASP A 23 -2.17 13.55 -6.89
CA ASP A 23 -3.13 14.66 -6.78
C ASP A 23 -2.45 15.99 -6.35
N GLY A 24 -1.30 16.29 -6.97
CA GLY A 24 -0.44 17.44 -6.61
C GLY A 24 0.41 17.28 -5.34
N GLY A 25 0.26 16.18 -4.62
CA GLY A 25 1.07 15.77 -3.48
C GLY A 25 2.43 15.18 -3.85
N ARG A 26 3.22 14.82 -2.83
CA ARG A 26 4.54 14.21 -3.02
C ARG A 26 4.45 12.70 -3.22
N THR A 27 5.00 12.21 -4.33
CA THR A 27 5.24 10.78 -4.56
C THR A 27 6.70 10.44 -4.28
N SER A 28 6.96 9.29 -3.66
CA SER A 28 8.31 8.80 -3.40
C SER A 28 8.53 7.46 -4.10
N LEU A 29 9.66 7.32 -4.79
CA LEU A 29 10.17 6.05 -5.27
C LEU A 29 11.17 5.53 -4.25
N VAL A 30 10.95 4.32 -3.75
CA VAL A 30 11.80 3.70 -2.73
C VAL A 30 12.56 2.55 -3.38
N PHE A 31 13.87 2.54 -3.19
CA PHE A 31 14.77 1.50 -3.70
C PHE A 31 15.52 0.88 -2.53
N GLY A 32 15.74 -0.44 -2.57
CA GLY A 32 16.53 -1.16 -1.59
C GLY A 32 18.00 -1.27 -1.99
N PRO A 33 18.86 -1.77 -1.08
CA PRO A 33 20.26 -2.08 -1.39
C PRO A 33 20.37 -3.10 -2.53
N GLU A 34 21.42 -3.00 -3.35
CA GLU A 34 21.59 -3.86 -4.53
C GLU A 34 21.68 -5.36 -4.20
N SER A 35 22.31 -5.71 -3.07
CA SER A 35 22.53 -7.10 -2.66
C SER A 35 21.29 -7.78 -2.08
N SER A 36 20.36 -7.02 -1.49
CA SER A 36 19.26 -7.58 -0.68
C SER A 36 17.88 -7.08 -1.08
N GLY A 37 17.78 -5.99 -1.85
CA GLY A 37 16.53 -5.31 -2.16
C GLY A 37 15.83 -4.79 -0.90
N LEU A 38 14.54 -4.46 -1.06
CA LEU A 38 13.65 -4.11 0.05
C LEU A 38 13.16 -5.38 0.74
N THR A 39 13.09 -5.32 2.06
CA THR A 39 12.49 -6.36 2.90
C THR A 39 10.97 -6.45 2.66
N GLY A 40 10.36 -7.57 3.05
CA GLY A 40 8.91 -7.74 2.98
C GLY A 40 8.16 -6.64 3.75
N ASP A 41 8.69 -6.23 4.90
CA ASP A 41 8.09 -5.19 5.75
C ASP A 41 8.19 -3.80 5.13
N GLU A 42 9.29 -3.49 4.43
CA GLU A 42 9.45 -2.25 3.68
C GLU A 42 8.51 -2.21 2.46
N LEU A 43 8.42 -3.32 1.72
CA LEU A 43 7.48 -3.47 0.60
C LEU A 43 6.03 -3.35 1.07
N ALA A 44 5.71 -3.90 2.24
CA ALA A 44 4.38 -3.85 2.85
C ALA A 44 3.97 -2.44 3.30
N ARG A 45 4.87 -1.45 3.31
CA ARG A 45 4.55 -0.03 3.57
C ARG A 45 4.32 0.76 2.27
N CYS A 46 4.68 0.18 1.12
CA CYS A 46 4.50 0.82 -0.16
C CYS A 46 3.05 0.67 -0.64
N HIS A 47 2.51 1.73 -1.27
CA HIS A 47 1.16 1.71 -1.85
C HIS A 47 1.10 0.89 -3.15
N VAL A 48 2.23 0.81 -3.85
CA VAL A 48 2.37 0.20 -5.18
C VAL A 48 3.72 -0.50 -5.23
N ARG A 49 3.75 -1.66 -5.89
CA ARG A 49 4.98 -2.36 -6.25
C ARG A 49 5.23 -2.19 -7.75
N VAL A 50 6.47 -1.93 -8.13
CA VAL A 50 6.87 -1.75 -9.53
C VAL A 50 7.91 -2.80 -9.88
N ARG A 51 7.73 -3.44 -11.05
CA ARG A 51 8.66 -4.41 -11.59
C ARG A 51 9.09 -3.97 -12.98
N ILE A 52 10.41 -3.86 -13.19
CA ILE A 52 10.97 -3.66 -14.53
C ILE A 52 11.06 -5.03 -15.20
N PRO A 53 10.42 -5.24 -16.36
CA PRO A 53 10.62 -6.45 -17.14
C PRO A 53 12.10 -6.60 -17.51
N ALA A 54 12.68 -7.75 -17.19
CA ALA A 54 14.07 -8.09 -17.46
C ALA A 54 14.12 -9.51 -18.06
N ASP A 55 15.22 -9.83 -18.72
CA ASP A 55 15.43 -11.15 -19.30
C ASP A 55 15.40 -12.24 -18.22
N ALA A 56 14.81 -13.41 -18.52
CA ALA A 56 14.70 -14.50 -17.55
C ALA A 56 16.08 -15.05 -17.12
N ALA A 57 17.10 -14.96 -17.98
CA ALA A 57 18.46 -15.36 -17.67
C ALA A 57 19.19 -14.34 -16.77
N GLN A 58 18.74 -13.08 -16.75
CA GLN A 58 19.26 -12.04 -15.86
C GLN A 58 18.10 -11.16 -15.36
N PRO A 59 17.31 -11.66 -14.39
CA PRO A 59 16.08 -11.00 -13.96
C PRO A 59 16.32 -9.79 -13.05
N SER A 60 17.56 -9.56 -12.62
CA SER A 60 17.96 -8.47 -11.73
C SER A 60 18.79 -7.44 -12.48
N LEU A 61 18.30 -6.20 -12.46
CA LEU A 61 19.05 -5.03 -12.89
C LEU A 61 19.88 -4.49 -11.73
N ASN A 62 20.99 -3.84 -12.04
CA ASN A 62 21.70 -3.08 -11.02
C ASN A 62 20.84 -1.87 -10.57
N LEU A 63 21.14 -1.35 -9.38
CA LEU A 63 20.33 -0.27 -8.79
C LEU A 63 20.30 0.99 -9.68
N ALA A 64 21.44 1.37 -10.25
CA ALA A 64 21.54 2.56 -11.10
C ALA A 64 20.69 2.44 -12.39
N GLN A 65 20.64 1.27 -13.00
CA GLN A 65 19.80 0.95 -14.16
C GLN A 65 18.33 1.04 -13.81
N ALA A 66 17.92 0.47 -12.67
CA ALA A 66 16.54 0.54 -12.21
C ALA A 66 16.10 1.99 -11.96
N VAL A 67 16.94 2.79 -11.30
CA VAL A 67 16.69 4.22 -11.07
C VAL A 67 16.58 4.98 -12.39
N LEU A 68 17.50 4.75 -13.33
CA LEU A 68 17.51 5.41 -14.63
C LEU A 68 16.23 5.13 -15.43
N ILE A 69 15.79 3.87 -15.49
CA ILE A 69 14.58 3.47 -16.23
C ILE A 69 13.34 4.13 -15.62
N LEU A 70 13.18 4.11 -14.30
CA LEU A 70 12.02 4.72 -13.64
C LEU A 70 12.02 6.24 -13.80
N ALA A 71 13.18 6.89 -13.64
CA ALA A 71 13.31 8.34 -13.83
C ALA A 71 13.00 8.74 -15.28
N TYR A 72 13.47 7.95 -16.26
CA TYR A 72 13.22 8.18 -17.68
C TYR A 72 11.72 8.09 -18.02
N GLU A 73 11.03 7.02 -17.59
CA GLU A 73 9.58 6.88 -17.84
C GLU A 73 8.78 8.00 -17.18
N VAL A 74 9.15 8.43 -15.96
CA VAL A 74 8.52 9.59 -15.30
C VAL A 74 8.74 10.88 -16.10
N ARG A 75 9.96 11.14 -16.57
CA ARG A 75 10.29 12.32 -17.39
C ARG A 75 9.50 12.33 -18.69
N LEU A 76 9.43 11.18 -19.37
CA LEU A 76 8.70 11.02 -20.62
C LEU A 76 7.19 11.26 -20.44
N SER A 77 6.61 10.70 -19.38
CA SER A 77 5.19 10.91 -19.06
C SER A 77 4.88 12.37 -18.71
N ALA A 78 5.82 13.08 -18.07
CA ALA A 78 5.64 14.50 -17.76
C ALA A 78 5.62 15.38 -19.02
N GLU A 79 6.37 15.02 -20.07
CA GLU A 79 6.36 15.73 -21.36
C GLU A 79 5.07 15.50 -22.15
N GLN A 80 4.42 14.35 -21.95
CA GLN A 80 3.20 13.96 -22.65
C GLN A 80 1.92 14.26 -21.85
N ALA A 81 2.05 14.82 -20.64
CA ALA A 81 0.93 15.08 -19.76
C ALA A 81 0.05 16.21 -20.32
N ALA A 82 -1.16 15.86 -20.76
CA ALA A 82 -2.24 16.82 -20.88
C ALA A 82 -2.70 17.26 -19.47
N PRO A 83 -3.35 18.43 -19.32
CA PRO A 83 -3.98 18.80 -18.06
C PRO A 83 -4.97 17.70 -17.65
N ALA A 84 -4.63 16.93 -16.63
CA ALA A 84 -5.52 15.91 -16.11
C ALA A 84 -6.63 16.59 -15.31
N GLU A 85 -7.89 16.18 -15.52
CA GLU A 85 -8.96 16.54 -14.60
C GLU A 85 -8.66 15.90 -13.24
N SER A 86 -8.52 16.74 -12.22
CA SER A 86 -8.32 16.27 -10.85
C SER A 86 -9.55 15.49 -10.42
N GLY A 87 -9.36 14.20 -10.09
CA GLY A 87 -10.40 13.39 -9.46
C GLY A 87 -10.76 13.92 -8.07
N PRO A 88 -11.70 13.26 -7.36
CA PRO A 88 -11.95 13.61 -5.96
C PRO A 88 -10.66 13.47 -5.13
N PRO A 89 -10.46 14.34 -4.13
CA PRO A 89 -9.24 14.35 -3.35
C PRO A 89 -9.06 13.03 -2.63
N ARG A 90 -7.83 12.52 -2.66
CA ARG A 90 -7.45 11.28 -1.98
C ARG A 90 -7.09 11.56 -0.52
N ALA A 91 -7.35 10.58 0.35
CA ALA A 91 -6.91 10.62 1.73
C ALA A 91 -5.38 10.73 1.80
N ALA A 92 -4.88 11.53 2.73
CA ALA A 92 -3.45 11.63 2.95
C ALA A 92 -2.90 10.28 3.47
N ALA A 93 -1.64 9.96 3.16
CA ALA A 93 -1.01 8.72 3.60
C ALA A 93 -1.11 8.52 5.13
N GLY A 94 -0.97 9.59 5.91
CA GLY A 94 -1.12 9.54 7.37
C GLY A 94 -2.54 9.18 7.84
N GLU A 95 -3.58 9.58 7.11
CA GLU A 95 -4.97 9.20 7.43
C GLU A 95 -5.21 7.72 7.16
N LEU A 96 -4.63 7.21 6.07
CA LEU A 96 -4.71 5.80 5.70
C LEU A 96 -3.97 4.90 6.69
N GLU A 97 -2.76 5.30 7.10
CA GLU A 97 -1.97 4.60 8.11
C GLU A 97 -2.67 4.61 9.48
N ALA A 98 -3.32 5.71 9.85
CA ALA A 98 -4.15 5.76 11.05
C ALA A 98 -5.34 4.79 10.96
N ALA A 99 -6.02 4.73 9.81
CA ALA A 99 -7.12 3.79 9.59
C ALA A 99 -6.68 2.33 9.66
N LEU A 100 -5.55 1.99 9.04
CA LEU A 100 -4.98 0.64 9.08
C LEU A 100 -4.56 0.22 10.50
N ARG A 101 -3.98 1.14 11.28
CA ARG A 101 -3.64 0.88 12.68
C ARG A 101 -4.88 0.58 13.52
N GLU A 102 -5.92 1.41 13.42
CA GLU A 102 -7.18 1.18 14.13
C GLU A 102 -7.84 -0.14 13.69
N LEU A 103 -7.84 -0.44 12.38
CA LEU A 103 -8.35 -1.72 11.85
C LEU A 103 -7.58 -2.91 12.40
N ARG A 104 -6.24 -2.83 12.50
CA ARG A 104 -5.40 -3.88 13.07
C ARG A 104 -5.85 -4.21 14.50
N GLU A 105 -6.02 -3.19 15.34
CA GLU A 105 -6.47 -3.35 16.72
C GLU A 105 -7.85 -4.04 16.77
N GLY A 106 -8.82 -3.53 16.01
CA GLY A 106 -10.17 -4.08 15.99
C GLY A 106 -10.24 -5.52 15.47
N LEU A 107 -9.51 -5.83 14.40
CA LEU A 107 -9.50 -7.16 13.79
C LEU A 107 -8.74 -8.19 14.64
N VAL A 108 -7.71 -7.78 15.38
CA VAL A 108 -7.09 -8.62 16.41
C VAL A 108 -8.07 -8.86 17.55
N GLY A 109 -8.76 -7.83 18.02
CA GLY A 109 -9.70 -7.92 19.14
C GLY A 109 -10.85 -8.89 18.89
N ILE A 110 -11.35 -8.99 17.65
CA ILE A 110 -12.39 -9.97 17.29
C ILE A 110 -11.84 -11.34 16.86
N GLY A 111 -10.52 -11.56 16.91
CA GLY A 111 -9.89 -12.83 16.55
C GLY A 111 -9.74 -13.10 15.05
N TYR A 112 -9.97 -12.10 14.18
CA TYR A 112 -9.78 -12.26 12.73
C TYR A 112 -8.30 -12.28 12.35
N LEU A 113 -7.50 -11.39 12.95
CA LEU A 113 -6.04 -11.39 12.79
C LEU A 113 -5.39 -12.22 13.90
N ASN A 114 -4.42 -13.06 13.52
CA ASN A 114 -3.58 -13.76 14.48
C ASN A 114 -2.66 -12.75 15.20
N PRO A 115 -2.73 -12.60 16.54
CA PRO A 115 -1.87 -11.67 17.27
C PRO A 115 -0.37 -11.95 17.11
N ALA A 116 0.01 -13.21 16.86
CA ALA A 116 1.40 -13.61 16.65
C ALA A 116 1.93 -13.27 15.24
N ASN A 117 1.05 -13.07 14.27
CA ASN A 117 1.41 -12.66 12.90
C ASN A 117 0.27 -11.86 12.23
N PRO A 118 -0.02 -10.63 12.70
CA PRO A 118 -1.14 -9.85 12.20
C PRO A 118 -0.82 -9.15 10.87
N ASP A 119 0.47 -9.03 10.53
CA ASP A 119 0.93 -8.12 9.48
C ASP A 119 0.76 -8.69 8.07
N ALA A 120 0.68 -10.01 7.91
CA ALA A 120 0.49 -10.65 6.60
C ALA A 120 -0.85 -10.25 5.94
N ILE A 121 -1.96 -10.44 6.63
CA ILE A 121 -3.30 -10.05 6.14
C ILE A 121 -3.42 -8.52 6.10
N LEU A 122 -2.81 -7.82 7.06
CA LEU A 122 -2.84 -6.36 7.10
C LEU A 122 -2.13 -5.74 5.88
N ALA A 123 -1.04 -6.35 5.40
CA ALA A 123 -0.36 -5.93 4.19
C ALA A 123 -1.26 -6.07 2.96
N GLU A 124 -2.01 -7.18 2.84
CA GLU A 124 -2.99 -7.37 1.77
C GLU A 124 -4.11 -6.33 1.82
N LEU A 125 -4.63 -6.04 3.02
CA LEU A 125 -5.61 -4.97 3.23
C LEU A 125 -5.06 -3.60 2.84
N ARG A 126 -3.79 -3.30 3.17
CA ARG A 126 -3.15 -2.04 2.77
C ARG A 126 -3.11 -1.93 1.24
N PHE A 127 -2.70 -2.98 0.52
CA PHE A 127 -2.71 -2.96 -0.95
C PHE A 127 -4.12 -2.80 -1.52
N LEU A 128 -5.12 -3.47 -0.94
CA LEU A 128 -6.52 -3.35 -1.36
C LEU A 128 -7.03 -1.92 -1.21
N ILE A 129 -6.82 -1.31 -0.04
CA ILE A 129 -7.28 0.04 0.29
C ILE A 129 -6.51 1.07 -0.55
N ALA A 130 -5.18 0.95 -0.67
CA ALA A 130 -4.37 1.85 -1.47
C ALA A 130 -4.77 1.83 -2.96
N ARG A 131 -5.12 0.64 -3.48
CA ARG A 131 -5.60 0.49 -4.85
C ARG A 131 -6.94 1.20 -5.08
N ALA A 132 -7.86 1.14 -4.11
CA ALA A 132 -9.15 1.79 -4.19
C ALA A 132 -9.03 3.32 -4.25
N GLY A 133 -8.01 3.90 -3.60
CA GLY A 133 -7.79 5.34 -3.61
C GLY A 133 -8.83 6.14 -2.84
N PRO A 134 -9.08 5.80 -1.56
CA PRO A 134 -10.18 6.38 -0.80
C PRO A 134 -10.00 7.88 -0.61
N THR A 135 -11.13 8.56 -0.55
CA THR A 135 -11.27 9.96 -0.11
C THR A 135 -11.04 10.09 1.40
N PRO A 136 -10.76 11.30 1.92
CA PRO A 136 -10.67 11.53 3.37
C PRO A 136 -11.92 11.08 4.13
N ARG A 137 -13.11 11.24 3.52
CA ARG A 137 -14.37 10.77 4.09
C ARG A 137 -14.42 9.25 4.23
N GLU A 138 -13.99 8.52 3.20
CA GLU A 138 -13.94 7.05 3.24
C GLU A 138 -12.90 6.54 4.23
N ALA A 139 -11.75 7.21 4.35
CA ALA A 139 -10.77 6.91 5.39
C ALA A 139 -11.37 7.11 6.80
N ALA A 140 -12.16 8.17 7.02
CA ALA A 140 -12.88 8.38 8.27
C ALA A 140 -13.94 7.29 8.54
N LEU A 141 -14.62 6.78 7.51
CA LEU A 141 -15.54 5.65 7.63
C LEU A 141 -14.82 4.37 8.06
N LEU A 142 -13.67 4.05 7.46
CA LEU A 142 -12.84 2.90 7.85
C LEU A 142 -12.41 2.97 9.32
N ARG A 143 -12.01 4.16 9.78
CA ARG A 143 -11.71 4.44 11.19
C ARG A 143 -12.94 4.25 12.09
N GLY A 144 -14.10 4.71 11.64
CA GLY A 144 -15.37 4.48 12.34
C GLY A 144 -15.69 2.99 12.52
N LEU A 145 -15.54 2.21 11.44
CA LEU A 145 -15.71 0.75 11.47
C LEU A 145 -14.73 0.10 12.45
N ALA A 146 -13.44 0.48 12.38
CA ALA A 146 -12.43 -0.04 13.29
C ALA A 146 -12.77 0.19 14.77
N ARG A 147 -13.22 1.40 15.12
CA ARG A 147 -13.67 1.70 16.49
C ARG A 147 -14.85 0.84 16.92
N GLN A 148 -15.80 0.55 16.02
CA GLN A 148 -16.92 -0.35 16.33
C GLN A 148 -16.46 -1.80 16.54
N LEU A 149 -15.47 -2.27 15.78
CA LEU A 149 -14.86 -3.59 15.99
C LEU A 149 -14.18 -3.66 17.37
N CYS A 150 -13.39 -2.65 17.75
CA CYS A 150 -12.79 -2.58 19.08
C CYS A 150 -13.86 -2.60 20.18
N TRP A 151 -14.90 -1.79 20.06
CA TRP A 151 -16.01 -1.77 21.01
C TRP A 151 -16.72 -3.14 21.11
N ALA A 152 -16.97 -3.81 19.98
CA ALA A 152 -17.60 -5.12 19.96
C ALA A 152 -16.72 -6.20 20.61
N SER A 153 -15.40 -6.15 20.39
CA SER A 153 -14.46 -7.09 21.00
C SER A 153 -14.50 -7.07 22.54
N GLY A 154 -14.66 -5.89 23.15
CA GLY A 154 -14.83 -5.75 24.59
C GLY A 154 -16.09 -6.43 25.14
N ARG A 155 -17.16 -6.53 24.33
CA ARG A 155 -18.39 -7.27 24.70
C ARG A 155 -18.24 -8.78 24.56
N ILE A 156 -17.38 -9.24 23.65
CA ILE A 156 -17.09 -10.67 23.47
C ILE A 156 -16.26 -11.16 24.67
N ALA A 157 -15.21 -10.44 25.03
CA ALA A 157 -14.38 -10.77 26.20
C ALA A 157 -15.20 -10.83 27.50
N GLY A 158 -16.10 -9.86 27.72
CA GLY A 158 -16.96 -9.86 28.91
C GLY A 158 -17.96 -11.01 28.99
N LYS A 159 -18.39 -11.58 27.86
CA LYS A 159 -19.28 -12.77 27.83
C LYS A 159 -18.54 -14.07 28.13
N ASP A 160 -17.28 -14.18 27.74
CA ASP A 160 -16.46 -15.37 28.01
C ASP A 160 -16.03 -15.45 29.48
N GLU A 161 -15.91 -14.31 30.17
CA GLU A 161 -15.65 -14.25 31.62
C GLU A 161 -16.89 -14.52 32.48
N GLU A 162 -18.09 -14.10 32.05
CA GLU A 162 -19.33 -14.33 32.79
C GLU A 162 -19.84 -15.79 32.69
N ASN A 163 -19.31 -16.57 31.74
CA ASN A 163 -19.66 -17.97 31.51
C ASN A 163 -18.59 -18.97 32.03
N ARG A 164 -17.67 -18.50 32.88
CA ARG A 164 -16.61 -19.30 33.52
C ARG A 164 -16.79 -19.35 35.04
#